data_AF-A0A415EGQ4-F1
#
_entry.id   AF-A0A415EGQ4-F1
#
_cell.length_a   1.000
_cell.length_b   1.000
_cell.length_c   1.000
_cell.angle_alpha   90.00
_cell.angle_beta   90.00
_cell.angle_gamma   90.00
#
_symmetry.space_group_name_H-M   'P 1'
#
loop_
_entity.id
_entity.type
_entity.pdbx_description
1 polymer ?
#
loop_
_entity_poly.entity_id
_entity_poly.type
_entity_poly.pdbx_seq_one_letter_code
_entity_poly.pdbx_strand_id
1 'polypeptide(L)'
;MGFINILTFLIYGYDKFQAKRGGWRVSEKVLLVLAAAWGSLGALLAMYFFRHKTQHKKFIYGVRILIMLQVAVYCLFYLKY
;
A
#
# COMPACT_ATOMS: atom_id res chain seq x y z
N MET A 1 -2.08 10.95 -11.83
CA MET A 1 -2.02 10.67 -10.37
C MET A 1 -3.17 9.79 -9.85
N GLY A 2 -4.42 9.97 -10.29
CA GLY A 2 -5.56 9.17 -9.77
C GLY A 2 -5.56 7.68 -10.14
N PHE A 3 -5.08 7.34 -11.34
CA PHE A 3 -5.17 5.98 -11.89
C PHE A 3 -4.39 4.94 -11.05
N ILE A 4 -3.21 5.32 -10.54
CA ILE A 4 -2.37 4.43 -9.72
C ILE A 4 -3.01 4.13 -8.36
N ASN A 5 -3.73 5.11 -7.78
CA ASN A 5 -4.45 4.90 -6.52
C ASN A 5 -5.62 3.92 -6.72
N ILE A 6 -6.34 4.03 -7.83
CA ILE A 6 -7.45 3.11 -8.17
C ILE A 6 -6.89 1.69 -8.43
N LEU A 7 -5.81 1.57 -9.19
CA LEU A 7 -5.12 0.30 -9.42
C LEU A 7 -4.65 -0.35 -8.12
N THR A 8 -4.02 0.44 -7.24
CA THR A 8 -3.58 -0.04 -5.94
C THR A 8 -4.76 -0.50 -5.09
N PHE A 9 -5.85 0.25 -5.08
CA PHE A 9 -7.07 -0.13 -4.36
C PHE A 9 -7.67 -1.45 -4.88
N LEU A 10 -7.76 -1.60 -6.21
CA LEU A 10 -8.27 -2.81 -6.86
C LEU A 10 -7.40 -4.03 -6.54
N ILE A 11 -6.07 -3.89 -6.57
CA ILE A 11 -5.14 -4.99 -6.27
C ILE A 11 -5.26 -5.43 -4.80
N TYR A 12 -5.39 -4.48 -3.87
CA TYR A 12 -5.65 -4.81 -2.46
C TYR A 12 -7.02 -5.49 -2.26
N GLY A 13 -8.05 -5.04 -2.99
CA GLY A 13 -9.36 -5.69 -2.99
C GLY A 13 -9.34 -7.10 -3.57
N TYR A 14 -8.59 -7.29 -4.66
CA TYR A 14 -8.39 -8.58 -5.31
C TYR A 14 -7.66 -9.57 -4.39
N ASP A 15 -6.65 -9.12 -3.62
CA ASP A 15 -5.99 -9.95 -2.61
C ASP A 15 -6.99 -10.49 -1.56
N LYS A 16 -7.90 -9.63 -1.07
CA LYS A 16 -8.97 -10.08 -0.15
C LYS A 16 -9.97 -11.02 -0.80
N PHE A 17 -10.30 -10.79 -2.06
CA PHE A 17 -11.19 -11.68 -2.81
C PHE A 17 -10.58 -13.07 -2.96
N GLN A 18 -9.29 -13.15 -3.30
CA GLN A 18 -8.52 -14.40 -3.33
C GLN A 18 -8.43 -15.06 -1.95
N ALA A 19 -8.25 -14.29 -0.87
CA ALA A 19 -8.24 -14.82 0.49
C ALA A 19 -9.57 -15.49 0.87
N LYS A 20 -10.71 -15.00 0.35
CA LYS A 20 -12.04 -15.61 0.55
C LYS A 20 -12.27 -16.85 -0.33
N ARG A 21 -11.71 -16.87 -1.54
CA ARG A 21 -11.83 -17.99 -2.50
C ARG A 21 -10.77 -19.09 -2.33
N GLY A 22 -9.81 -18.91 -1.42
CA GLY A 22 -8.70 -19.84 -1.22
C GLY A 22 -7.66 -19.81 -2.35
N GLY A 23 -7.68 -18.76 -3.19
CA GLY A 23 -6.77 -18.61 -4.31
C GLY A 23 -5.41 -18.02 -3.92
N TRP A 24 -4.53 -17.90 -4.91
CA TRP A 24 -3.17 -17.39 -4.74
C TRP A 24 -3.16 -15.96 -4.16
N ARG A 25 -2.52 -15.81 -2.99
CA ARG A 25 -2.37 -14.53 -2.27
C ARG A 25 -1.25 -13.69 -2.89
N VAL A 26 -1.48 -12.39 -3.00
CA VAL A 26 -0.48 -11.46 -3.52
C VAL A 26 0.60 -11.25 -2.46
N SER A 27 1.87 -11.30 -2.87
CA SER A 27 2.98 -11.08 -1.96
C SER A 27 2.94 -9.67 -1.37
N GLU A 28 3.10 -9.57 -0.05
CA GLU A 28 3.13 -8.32 0.72
C GLU A 28 4.11 -7.29 0.15
N LYS A 29 5.23 -7.75 -0.42
CA LYS A 29 6.23 -6.90 -1.08
C LYS A 29 5.67 -6.17 -2.30
N VAL A 30 4.82 -6.82 -3.10
CA VAL A 30 4.23 -6.22 -4.31
C VAL A 30 3.24 -5.12 -3.94
N LEU A 31 2.43 -5.37 -2.91
CA LEU A 31 1.48 -4.39 -2.34
C LEU A 31 2.20 -3.16 -1.76
N LEU A 32 3.37 -3.36 -1.15
CA LEU A 32 4.23 -2.28 -0.65
C LEU A 32 4.85 -1.47 -1.79
N VAL A 33 5.38 -2.14 -2.83
CA VAL A 33 5.97 -1.47 -3.99
C VAL A 33 4.91 -0.65 -4.74
N LEU A 34 3.68 -1.14 -4.87
CA LEU A 34 2.58 -0.35 -5.46
C LEU A 34 2.24 0.89 -4.62
N ALA A 35 2.18 0.74 -3.30
CA ALA A 35 1.98 1.88 -2.41
C ALA A 35 3.13 2.90 -2.52
N ALA A 36 4.37 2.43 -2.71
CA ALA A 36 5.55 3.27 -2.91
C ALA A 36 5.51 4.07 -4.21
N ALA A 37 4.98 3.47 -5.26
CA ALA A 37 4.88 4.05 -6.58
C ALA A 37 3.73 5.07 -6.69
N TRP A 38 3.54 5.93 -5.68
CA TRP A 38 2.44 6.91 -5.58
C TRP A 38 1.03 6.34 -5.34
N GLY A 39 0.91 5.06 -5.01
CA GLY A 39 -0.35 4.39 -4.66
C GLY A 39 -0.72 4.42 -3.17
N SER A 40 0.02 5.17 -2.35
CA SER A 40 -0.09 5.15 -0.87
C SER A 40 -1.48 5.56 -0.37
N LEU A 41 -2.15 6.50 -1.04
CA LEU A 41 -3.54 6.89 -0.76
C LEU A 41 -4.52 5.73 -1.04
N GLY A 42 -4.40 5.10 -2.22
CA GLY A 42 -5.20 3.93 -2.59
C GLY A 42 -4.97 2.73 -1.68
N ALA A 43 -3.73 2.50 -1.24
CA ALA A 43 -3.36 1.46 -0.28
C ALA A 43 -3.95 1.72 1.11
N LEU A 44 -3.91 2.97 1.61
CA LEU A 44 -4.52 3.37 2.88
C LEU A 44 -6.03 3.18 2.86
N LEU A 45 -6.69 3.68 1.81
CA LEU A 45 -8.12 3.49 1.59
C LEU A 45 -8.47 2.00 1.55
N ALA A 46 -7.70 1.20 0.82
CA ALA A 46 -7.94 -0.24 0.74
C ALA A 46 -7.74 -0.94 2.09
N MET A 47 -6.69 -0.62 2.85
CA MET A 47 -6.49 -1.16 4.20
C MET A 47 -7.64 -0.80 5.14
N TYR A 48 -8.12 0.44 5.10
CA TYR A 48 -9.22 0.91 5.94
C TYR A 48 -10.54 0.24 5.54
N PHE A 49 -10.85 0.22 4.24
CA PHE A 49 -12.11 -0.30 3.70
C PHE A 49 -12.21 -1.82 3.81
N PHE A 50 -11.13 -2.51 3.46
CA PHE A 50 -11.10 -3.96 3.53
C PHE A 50 -10.81 -4.49 4.93
N ARG A 51 -10.34 -3.64 5.87
CA ARG A 51 -10.05 -4.00 7.27
C ARG A 51 -9.22 -5.29 7.34
N HIS A 52 -8.36 -5.48 6.34
CA HIS A 52 -7.74 -6.76 6.01
C HIS A 52 -6.25 -6.71 6.38
N LYS A 53 -5.78 -7.71 7.14
CA LYS A 53 -4.38 -7.87 7.56
C LYS A 53 -3.75 -6.69 8.30
N THR A 54 -4.44 -6.12 9.28
CA THR A 54 -3.81 -5.27 10.31
C THR A 54 -3.01 -6.06 11.36
N GLN A 55 -2.89 -7.40 11.23
CA GLN A 55 -2.22 -8.24 12.23
C GLN A 55 -0.82 -8.74 11.83
N HIS A 56 -0.44 -8.66 10.55
CA HIS A 56 0.94 -8.97 10.17
C HIS A 56 1.82 -7.75 10.42
N LYS A 57 2.48 -7.72 11.59
CA LYS A 57 3.39 -6.64 12.00
C LYS A 57 4.41 -6.30 10.91
N LYS A 58 4.93 -7.29 10.18
CA LYS A 58 5.88 -7.09 9.06
C LYS A 58 5.31 -6.19 7.95
N PHE A 59 4.04 -6.33 7.62
CA PHE A 59 3.35 -5.50 6.63
C PHE A 59 3.16 -4.07 7.12
N ILE A 60 2.73 -3.90 8.37
CA ILE A 60 2.55 -2.58 8.99
C ILE A 60 3.88 -1.83 9.08
N TYR A 61 4.96 -2.50 9.49
CA TYR A 61 6.29 -1.90 9.52
C TYR A 61 6.75 -1.53 8.12
N GLY A 62 6.52 -2.39 7.13
CA GLY A 62 6.79 -2.09 5.73
C GLY A 62 6.10 -0.81 5.27
N VAL A 63 4.78 -0.70 5.47
CA VAL A 63 3.99 0.47 5.06
C VAL A 63 4.44 1.73 5.79
N ARG A 64 4.70 1.65 7.10
CA ARG A 64 5.17 2.80 7.92
C ARG A 64 6.55 3.30 7.51
N ILE A 65 7.50 2.39 7.26
CA ILE A 65 8.84 2.74 6.77
C ILE A 65 8.73 3.41 5.41
N LEU A 66 7.85 2.90 4.55
CA LEU A 66 7.68 3.39 3.19
C LEU A 66 7.04 4.79 3.16
N ILE A 67 6.04 5.04 4.03
CA ILE A 67 5.48 6.37 4.25
C ILE A 67 6.56 7.31 4.81
N MET A 68 7.36 6.88 5.80
CA MET A 68 8.47 7.69 6.30
C MET A 68 9.49 8.04 5.22
N LEU A 69 9.81 7.08 4.33
CA LEU A 69 10.71 7.30 3.20
C LEU A 69 10.13 8.31 2.21
N GLN A 70 8.84 8.19 1.85
CA GLN A 70 8.16 9.16 0.98
C GLN A 70 8.17 10.57 1.59
N VAL A 71 7.84 10.69 2.87
CA VAL A 71 7.85 11.97 3.59
C VAL A 71 9.26 12.54 3.67
N ALA A 72 10.28 11.73 3.94
CA ALA A 72 11.67 12.17 3.98
C ALA A 72 12.15 12.66 2.61
N VAL A 73 11.85 11.93 1.53
CA VAL A 73 12.18 12.36 0.16
C VAL A 73 11.46 13.65 -0.21
N TYR A 74 10.17 13.76 0.12
CA TYR A 74 9.40 14.98 -0.14
C TYR A 74 9.93 16.18 0.66
N CYS A 75 10.26 15.97 1.93
CA CYS A 75 10.83 16.99 2.81
C CYS A 75 12.22 17.43 2.34
N LEU A 76 13.08 16.50 1.91
CA LEU A 76 14.38 16.82 1.30
C LEU A 76 14.24 17.62 0.00
N PHE A 77 13.24 17.27 -0.82
CA PHE A 77 12.97 18.00 -2.05
C PHE A 77 12.48 19.43 -1.77
N TYR A 78 11.64 19.60 -0.74
CA TYR A 78 11.10 20.90 -0.31
C TYR A 78 12.14 21.77 0.41
N LEU A 79 13.08 21.19 1.16
CA LEU A 79 14.19 21.93 1.79
C LEU A 79 15.26 22.38 0.79
N LYS A 80 15.29 21.80 -0.40
CA LYS A 80 16.26 22.09 -1.45
C LYS A 80 15.76 23.11 -2.48
N TYR A 81 14.52 23.58 -2.35
CA TYR A 81 13.88 24.61 -3.16
C TYR A 81 13.38 25.75 -2.27
#